data_AF-A0A2M8CH32-F1
#
_entry.id   AF-A0A2M8CH32-F1
#
_cell.length_a   1.000
_cell.length_b   1.000
_cell.length_c   1.000
_cell.angle_alpha   90.00
_cell.angle_beta   90.00
_cell.angle_gamma   90.00
#
_symmetry.space_group_name_H-M   'P 1'
#
loop_
_entity.id
_entity.type
_entity.pdbx_description
1 polymer ?
#
loop_
_entity_poly.entity_id
_entity_poly.type
_entity_poly.pdbx_seq_one_letter_code
_entity_poly.pdbx_strand_id
1 'polypeptide(L)'
;MAKNFILHRNLVFILFTLSCLHASGQSDTSNDVRNNFIKINLISLPPLMNNLNQKWIGLEYQRLVSEKTSLSLTFDVGRFEDYTFTKYHDYFDEHGGFSYTREEVTIPGFHIIPAVNYFLVHSPGKAGQGIYVGGRLDYYQYFMKKQVYESSTDQTTTT
;
A
#
# COMPACT_ATOMS: atom_id res chain seq x y z
N MET A 1 -11.87 -5.49 21.05
CA MET A 1 -11.01 -5.03 19.93
C MET A 1 -9.61 -5.66 19.92
N ALA A 2 -8.93 -5.83 21.07
CA ALA A 2 -7.58 -6.41 21.10
C ALA A 2 -7.44 -7.85 20.53
N LYS A 3 -8.46 -8.71 20.66
CA LYS A 3 -8.41 -10.10 20.18
C LYS A 3 -8.33 -10.22 18.64
N ASN A 4 -9.01 -9.35 17.89
CA ASN A 4 -8.97 -9.38 16.42
C ASN A 4 -7.62 -8.89 15.87
N PHE A 5 -6.98 -7.96 16.58
CA PHE A 5 -5.65 -7.45 16.24
C PHE A 5 -4.56 -8.52 16.42
N ILE A 6 -4.64 -9.31 17.50
CA ILE A 6 -3.74 -10.44 17.74
C ILE A 6 -3.93 -11.52 16.67
N LEU A 7 -5.18 -11.81 16.28
CA LEU A 7 -5.49 -12.79 15.25
C LEU A 7 -4.94 -12.38 13.87
N HIS A 8 -5.12 -11.11 13.47
CA HIS A 8 -4.58 -10.58 12.22
C HIS A 8 -3.05 -10.55 12.20
N ARG A 9 -2.42 -10.11 13.30
CA ARG A 9 -0.95 -10.13 13.42
C ARG A 9 -0.40 -11.55 13.26
N ASN A 10 -1.03 -12.53 13.89
CA ASN A 10 -0.61 -13.92 13.79
C ASN A 10 -0.86 -14.47 12.38
N LEU A 11 -1.96 -14.10 11.72
CA LEU A 11 -2.24 -14.54 10.34
C LEU A 11 -1.19 -14.01 9.35
N VAL A 12 -0.82 -12.73 9.45
CA VAL A 12 0.22 -12.12 8.60
C VAL A 12 1.57 -12.74 8.89
N PHE A 13 1.90 -12.98 10.17
CA PHE A 13 3.14 -13.63 10.55
C PHE A 13 3.19 -15.09 10.07
N ILE A 14 2.07 -15.80 10.10
CA ILE A 14 1.92 -17.18 9.58
C ILE A 14 2.04 -17.19 8.06
N LEU A 15 1.42 -16.27 7.34
CA LEU A 15 1.54 -16.15 5.88
C LEU A 15 2.98 -15.80 5.46
N PHE A 16 3.62 -14.88 6.19
CA PHE A 16 5.02 -14.51 5.97
C PHE A 16 5.95 -15.69 6.28
N THR A 17 5.79 -16.35 7.43
CA THR A 17 6.62 -17.52 7.78
C THR A 17 6.35 -18.71 6.87
N LEU A 18 5.12 -18.94 6.40
CA LEU A 18 4.85 -19.95 5.37
C LEU A 18 5.55 -19.62 4.05
N SER A 19 5.57 -18.35 3.64
CA SER A 19 6.28 -17.94 2.43
C SER A 19 7.81 -18.12 2.58
N CYS A 20 8.36 -17.91 3.78
CA CYS A 20 9.76 -18.17 4.10
C CYS A 20 10.08 -19.67 4.27
N LEU A 21 9.19 -20.47 4.87
CA LEU A 21 9.39 -21.91 5.09
C LEU A 21 9.34 -22.70 3.78
N HIS A 22 8.50 -22.31 2.82
CA HIS A 22 8.52 -22.89 1.47
C HIS A 22 9.81 -22.51 0.70
N ALA A 23 10.54 -21.48 1.12
CA ALA A 23 11.84 -21.14 0.56
C ALA A 23 13.00 -21.97 1.16
N SER A 24 12.83 -22.55 2.34
CA SER A 24 13.88 -23.33 3.03
C SER A 24 13.70 -24.85 2.94
N GLY A 25 12.61 -25.33 2.35
CA GLY A 25 12.24 -26.74 2.30
C GLY A 25 12.20 -27.32 0.89
N GLN A 26 13.30 -27.26 0.12
CA GLN A 26 13.47 -28.17 -1.02
C GLN A 26 14.96 -28.32 -1.39
N SER A 27 15.39 -29.57 -1.41
CA SER A 27 16.72 -30.08 -1.70
C SER A 27 17.19 -29.75 -3.12
N ASP A 28 18.48 -29.42 -3.23
CA ASP A 28 19.33 -29.55 -4.42
C ASP A 28 18.64 -29.44 -5.79
N THR A 29 18.54 -28.23 -6.34
CA THR A 29 18.80 -27.97 -7.76
C THR A 29 18.96 -26.47 -8.01
N SER A 30 19.99 -26.08 -8.75
CA SER A 30 20.29 -24.69 -9.16
C SER A 30 19.18 -23.98 -9.95
N ASN A 31 18.10 -24.68 -10.31
CA ASN A 31 16.95 -24.14 -11.04
C ASN A 31 15.93 -23.40 -10.16
N ASP A 32 15.84 -23.69 -8.85
CA ASP A 32 14.80 -23.10 -7.99
C ASP A 32 15.02 -21.62 -7.67
N VAL A 33 16.28 -21.17 -7.59
CA VAL A 33 16.61 -19.74 -7.43
C VAL A 33 16.14 -18.93 -8.65
N ARG A 34 16.08 -19.54 -9.83
CA ARG A 34 15.67 -18.87 -11.08
C ARG A 34 14.16 -18.61 -11.17
N ASN A 35 13.36 -19.24 -10.30
CA ASN A 35 11.90 -19.16 -10.31
C ASN A 35 11.34 -18.21 -9.26
N ASN A 36 12.16 -17.68 -8.37
CA ASN A 36 11.74 -16.81 -7.27
C ASN A 36 12.37 -15.42 -7.40
N PHE A 37 11.56 -14.38 -7.23
CA PHE A 37 11.98 -12.99 -7.37
C PHE A 37 11.49 -12.17 -6.18
N ILE A 38 12.34 -11.29 -5.69
CA ILE A 38 11.97 -10.23 -4.76
C ILE A 38 12.04 -8.93 -5.54
N LYS A 39 10.95 -8.20 -5.57
CA LYS A 39 10.88 -6.86 -6.17
C LYS A 39 10.66 -5.84 -5.06
N ILE A 40 11.29 -4.69 -5.22
CA ILE A 40 11.08 -3.53 -4.38
C ILE A 40 10.29 -2.54 -5.22
N ASN A 41 9.09 -2.22 -4.77
CA ASN A 41 8.22 -1.24 -5.39
C ASN A 41 8.36 0.07 -4.60
N LEU A 42 8.69 1.16 -5.29
CA LEU A 42 8.77 2.48 -4.67
C LEU A 42 7.87 3.42 -5.46
N ILE A 43 6.89 4.00 -4.79
CA ILE A 43 6.03 5.02 -5.38
C ILE A 43 6.14 6.30 -4.56
N SER A 44 6.50 7.36 -5.27
CA SER A 44 6.44 8.74 -4.80
C SER A 44 5.81 9.56 -5.91
N LEU A 45 4.48 9.66 -5.90
CA LEU A 45 3.72 10.42 -6.90
C LEU A 45 3.42 11.81 -6.33
N PRO A 46 3.92 12.89 -6.97
CA PRO A 46 3.46 14.23 -6.67
C PRO A 46 1.98 14.38 -7.09
N PRO A 47 1.27 15.39 -6.59
CA PRO A 47 -0.16 15.56 -6.85
C PRO A 47 -0.34 16.05 -8.29
N LEU A 48 -0.53 15.13 -9.23
CA LEU A 48 -0.68 15.47 -10.65
C LEU A 48 -2.14 15.73 -11.04
N MET A 49 -3.12 15.03 -10.43
CA MET A 49 -4.54 15.16 -10.82
C MET A 49 -5.53 15.28 -9.66
N ASN A 50 -5.27 14.68 -8.49
CA ASN A 50 -6.27 14.61 -7.41
C ASN A 50 -5.88 15.40 -6.15
N ASN A 51 -4.83 16.23 -6.19
CA ASN A 51 -4.21 16.86 -5.00
C ASN A 51 -3.76 15.87 -3.89
N LEU A 52 -3.78 14.57 -4.17
CA LEU A 52 -3.33 13.52 -3.26
C LEU A 52 -1.84 13.31 -3.47
N ASN A 53 -1.04 13.54 -2.42
CA ASN A 53 0.33 13.05 -2.37
C ASN A 53 0.33 11.58 -1.94
N GLN A 54 1.01 10.72 -2.70
CA GLN A 54 1.15 9.31 -2.36
C GLN A 54 2.61 8.95 -2.22
N LYS A 55 2.96 8.34 -1.09
CA LYS A 55 4.31 7.89 -0.79
C LYS A 55 4.25 6.54 -0.10
N TRP A 56 4.62 5.48 -0.80
CA TRP A 56 4.63 4.14 -0.25
C TRP A 56 5.81 3.32 -0.78
N ILE A 57 6.21 2.37 0.05
CA ILE A 57 7.23 1.37 -0.27
C ILE A 57 6.60 -0.01 -0.16
N GLY A 58 6.94 -0.85 -1.12
CA GLY A 58 6.39 -2.19 -1.28
C GLY A 58 7.47 -3.23 -1.45
N LEU A 59 7.22 -4.41 -0.89
CA LEU A 59 8.00 -5.62 -1.17
C LEU A 59 7.08 -6.64 -1.81
N GLU A 60 7.47 -7.14 -2.97
CA GLU A 60 6.76 -8.21 -3.66
C GLU A 60 7.64 -9.44 -3.76
N TYR A 61 7.13 -10.56 -3.25
CA TYR A 61 7.68 -11.87 -3.52
C TYR A 61 6.88 -12.51 -4.64
N GLN A 62 7.55 -12.92 -5.72
CA GLN A 62 6.95 -13.62 -6.84
C GLN A 62 7.61 -14.98 -7.05
N ARG A 63 6.80 -16.03 -7.18
CA ARG A 63 7.21 -17.38 -7.56
C ARG A 63 6.59 -17.77 -8.90
N LEU A 64 7.41 -18.22 -9.85
CA LEU A 64 6.93 -18.91 -11.03
C LEU A 64 6.54 -20.33 -10.66
N VAL A 65 5.28 -20.68 -10.95
CA VAL A 65 4.74 -22.03 -10.78
C VAL A 65 4.89 -22.82 -12.07
N SER A 66 4.85 -22.13 -13.22
CA SER A 66 5.15 -22.69 -14.53
C SER A 66 5.75 -21.60 -15.43
N GLU A 67 6.18 -21.97 -16.64
CA GLU A 67 6.66 -21.00 -17.64
C GLU A 67 5.64 -19.91 -17.97
N LYS A 68 4.34 -20.21 -17.80
CA LYS A 68 3.24 -19.29 -18.12
C LYS A 68 2.53 -18.75 -16.89
N THR A 69 2.84 -19.19 -15.67
CA THR A 69 2.08 -18.80 -14.47
C THR A 69 2.99 -18.42 -13.33
N SER A 70 2.71 -17.28 -12.70
CA SER A 70 3.33 -16.87 -11.45
C SER A 70 2.32 -16.54 -10.37
N LEU A 71 2.70 -16.79 -9.13
CA LEU A 71 2.02 -16.30 -7.94
C LEU A 71 2.88 -15.19 -7.34
N SER A 72 2.24 -14.13 -6.86
CA SER A 72 2.96 -13.10 -6.10
C SER A 72 2.19 -12.69 -4.85
N LEU A 73 2.94 -12.21 -3.87
CA LEU A 73 2.42 -11.59 -2.66
C LEU A 73 3.15 -10.26 -2.48
N THR A 74 2.39 -9.17 -2.54
CA THR A 74 2.90 -7.82 -2.32
C THR A 74 2.50 -7.33 -0.95
N PHE A 75 3.44 -6.69 -0.25
CA PHE A 75 3.20 -5.97 0.99
C PHE A 75 3.60 -4.51 0.79
N ASP A 76 2.64 -3.60 0.81
CA ASP A 76 2.88 -2.16 0.68
C ASP A 76 2.62 -1.46 2.01
N VAL A 77 3.45 -0.48 2.35
CA VAL A 77 3.25 0.38 3.52
C VAL A 77 3.58 1.82 3.16
N GLY A 78 2.76 2.75 3.61
CA GLY A 78 3.02 4.16 3.34
C GLY A 78 1.83 5.07 3.62
N ARG A 79 1.94 6.29 3.08
CA ARG A 79 0.89 7.29 3.01
C ARG A 79 0.22 7.19 1.65
N PHE A 80 -1.02 6.70 1.64
CA PHE A 80 -1.79 6.47 0.41
C PHE A 80 -2.61 7.70 0.02
N GLU A 81 -3.00 8.52 1.00
CA GLU A 81 -3.58 9.83 0.76
C GLU A 81 -2.97 10.85 1.72
N ASP A 82 -2.64 12.02 1.20
CA ASP A 82 -2.09 13.14 1.93
C ASP A 82 -2.54 14.40 1.20
N TYR A 83 -3.56 15.07 1.73
CA TYR A 83 -4.19 16.24 1.14
C TYR A 83 -4.62 17.28 2.17
N THR A 84 -4.67 18.52 1.71
CA THR A 84 -5.17 19.66 2.48
C THR A 84 -6.37 20.24 1.75
N PHE A 85 -7.44 20.53 2.47
CA PHE A 85 -8.53 21.34 1.93
C PHE A 85 -8.88 22.48 2.87
N THR A 86 -9.23 23.62 2.29
CA THR A 86 -9.64 24.82 3.02
C THR A 86 -11.12 25.05 2.74
N LYS A 87 -11.93 25.05 3.79
CA LYS A 87 -13.35 25.42 3.74
C LYS A 87 -13.48 26.86 4.24
N TYR A 88 -13.95 27.75 3.37
CA TYR A 88 -14.32 29.11 3.76
C TYR A 88 -15.75 29.09 4.29
N HIS A 89 -15.99 29.76 5.42
CA HIS A 89 -17.33 29.97 5.95
C HIS A 89 -17.84 31.36 5.53
N ASP A 90 -19.16 31.57 5.59
CA ASP A 90 -19.80 32.80 5.09
C ASP A 90 -19.25 34.08 5.75
N TYR A 91 -19.27 35.14 4.95
CA TYR A 91 -18.29 36.23 4.90
C TYR A 91 -18.32 37.29 6.02
N PHE A 92 -19.06 37.12 7.11
CA PHE A 92 -19.11 38.14 8.16
C PHE A 92 -19.34 37.49 9.53
N ASP A 93 -18.28 37.31 10.30
CA ASP A 93 -18.43 37.22 11.75
C ASP A 93 -18.87 38.59 12.32
N GLU A 94 -19.20 38.66 13.60
CA GLU A 94 -19.65 39.89 14.27
C GLU A 94 -18.62 41.05 14.21
N HIS A 95 -17.41 40.78 13.71
CA HIS A 95 -16.29 41.72 13.56
C HIS A 95 -15.90 41.97 12.08
N GLY A 96 -16.62 41.40 11.11
CA GLY A 96 -16.37 41.57 9.68
C GLY A 96 -15.13 40.82 9.15
N GLY A 97 -14.68 39.80 9.87
CA GLY A 97 -13.53 38.96 9.51
C GLY A 97 -13.88 37.80 8.58
N PHE A 98 -12.91 37.41 7.74
CA PHE A 98 -13.00 36.24 6.87
C PHE A 98 -12.63 34.99 7.67
N SER A 99 -13.59 34.07 7.88
CA SER A 99 -13.33 32.83 8.60
C SER A 99 -13.11 31.64 7.66
N TYR A 100 -12.17 30.76 8.00
CA TYR A 100 -11.90 29.52 7.29
C TYR A 100 -11.50 28.41 8.25
N THR A 101 -11.81 27.18 7.85
CA THR A 101 -11.28 25.96 8.45
C THR A 101 -10.35 25.30 7.45
N ARG A 102 -9.09 25.08 7.82
CA ARG A 102 -8.17 24.23 7.06
C ARG A 102 -8.15 22.85 7.68
N GLU A 103 -8.33 21.84 6.85
CA GLU A 103 -8.19 20.46 7.25
C GLU A 103 -7.01 19.83 6.53
N GLU A 104 -6.11 19.22 7.30
CA GLU A 104 -5.01 18.41 6.81
C GLU A 104 -5.34 16.95 7.09
N VAL A 105 -5.45 16.15 6.03
CA VAL A 105 -5.83 14.75 6.09
C VAL A 105 -4.67 13.90 5.61
N THR A 106 -4.21 13.00 6.46
CA THR A 106 -3.22 11.98 6.10
C THR A 106 -3.79 10.60 6.37
N ILE A 107 -3.68 9.71 5.38
CA ILE A 107 -4.14 8.34 5.45
C ILE A 107 -2.93 7.40 5.24
N PRO A 108 -2.16 7.12 6.31
CA PRO A 108 -1.25 6.00 6.31
C PRO A 108 -2.02 4.67 6.33
N GLY A 109 -1.38 3.63 5.82
CA GLY A 109 -1.92 2.28 5.85
C GLY A 109 -0.93 1.24 5.40
N PHE A 110 -1.46 0.04 5.18
CA PHE A 110 -0.74 -1.04 4.53
C PHE A 110 -1.68 -1.84 3.64
N HIS A 111 -1.11 -2.50 2.63
CA HIS A 111 -1.79 -3.41 1.71
C HIS A 111 -1.10 -4.77 1.73
N ILE A 112 -1.89 -5.84 1.58
CA ILE A 112 -1.44 -7.20 1.36
C ILE A 112 -2.16 -7.69 0.11
N ILE A 113 -1.40 -7.92 -0.96
CA ILE A 113 -1.94 -8.16 -2.29
C ILE A 113 -1.44 -9.50 -2.82
N PRO A 114 -2.14 -10.61 -2.57
CA PRO A 114 -1.91 -11.84 -3.33
C PRO A 114 -2.39 -11.67 -4.77
N ALA A 115 -1.61 -12.21 -5.70
CA ALA A 115 -1.92 -12.17 -7.13
C ALA A 115 -1.53 -13.45 -7.86
N VAL A 116 -2.27 -13.72 -8.93
CA VAL A 116 -1.98 -14.77 -9.90
C VAL A 116 -1.84 -14.12 -11.27
N ASN A 117 -0.71 -14.35 -11.93
CA ASN A 117 -0.44 -13.82 -13.27
C ASN A 117 -0.24 -14.97 -14.26
N TYR A 118 -0.88 -14.86 -15.42
CA TYR A 118 -0.74 -15.74 -16.56
C TYR A 118 -0.08 -14.99 -17.73
N PHE A 119 1.11 -15.42 -18.15
CA PHE A 119 1.88 -14.81 -19.21
C PHE A 119 1.32 -15.23 -20.58
N LEU A 120 0.84 -14.23 -21.33
CA LEU A 120 0.41 -14.38 -22.72
C LEU A 120 1.62 -14.48 -23.67
N VAL A 121 2.66 -13.70 -23.37
CA VAL A 121 3.93 -13.69 -24.08
C VAL A 121 5.03 -13.76 -23.04
N HIS A 122 5.96 -14.70 -23.19
CA HIS A 122 7.13 -14.82 -22.31
C HIS A 122 8.41 -14.83 -23.14
N SER A 123 9.48 -14.23 -22.60
CA SER A 123 10.80 -14.30 -23.24
C SER A 123 11.45 -15.67 -22.96
N PRO A 124 11.83 -16.45 -23.97
CA PRO A 124 12.52 -17.72 -23.78
C PRO A 124 13.79 -17.53 -22.94
N GLY A 125 13.98 -18.35 -21.91
CA GLY A 125 15.15 -18.28 -21.02
C GLY A 125 15.12 -17.17 -19.96
N LYS A 126 14.16 -16.23 -20.00
CA LYS A 126 14.01 -15.17 -18.98
C LYS A 126 12.68 -15.32 -18.23
N ALA A 127 12.78 -16.03 -17.12
CA ALA A 127 11.70 -16.20 -16.14
C ALA A 127 11.15 -14.84 -15.66
N GLY A 128 9.82 -14.68 -15.70
CA GLY A 128 9.12 -13.50 -15.16
C GLY A 128 9.12 -12.25 -16.04
N GLN A 129 9.63 -12.33 -17.28
CA GLN A 129 9.57 -11.24 -18.26
C GLN A 129 8.53 -11.54 -19.34
N GLY A 130 7.63 -10.59 -19.57
CA GLY A 130 6.63 -10.69 -20.61
C GLY A 130 5.36 -9.91 -20.35
N ILE A 131 4.37 -10.12 -21.22
CA ILE A 131 3.03 -9.57 -21.09
C ILE A 131 2.18 -10.62 -20.40
N TYR A 132 1.53 -10.23 -19.31
CA TYR A 132 0.66 -11.11 -18.55
C TYR A 132 -0.70 -10.47 -18.31
N VAL A 133 -1.68 -11.33 -18.11
CA VAL A 133 -2.97 -10.99 -17.52
C VAL A 133 -3.02 -11.61 -16.13
N GLY A 134 -3.57 -10.89 -15.15
CA GLY A 134 -3.56 -11.38 -13.79
C GLY A 134 -4.71 -10.87 -12.96
N GLY A 135 -5.07 -11.65 -11.95
CA GLY A 135 -6.01 -11.27 -10.91
C GLY A 135 -5.26 -10.90 -9.63
N ARG A 136 -5.73 -9.87 -8.94
CA ARG A 136 -5.18 -9.41 -7.66
C ARG A 136 -6.32 -9.25 -6.67
N LEU A 137 -6.09 -9.63 -5.42
CA LEU A 137 -6.99 -9.32 -4.31
C LEU A 137 -6.26 -8.34 -3.40
N ASP A 138 -6.85 -7.17 -3.14
CA ASP A 138 -6.22 -6.15 -2.31
C ASP A 138 -6.87 -6.14 -0.92
N TYR A 139 -6.10 -6.54 0.09
CA TYR A 139 -6.48 -6.43 1.49
C TYR A 139 -5.74 -5.27 2.12
N TYR A 140 -6.47 -4.23 2.53
CA TYR A 140 -5.88 -3.00 3.04
C TYR A 140 -6.44 -2.63 4.41
N GLN A 141 -5.64 -1.89 5.17
CA GLN A 141 -6.04 -1.25 6.42
C GLN A 141 -5.51 0.18 6.42
N TYR A 142 -6.43 1.14 6.58
CA TYR A 142 -6.12 2.56 6.63
C TYR A 142 -6.34 3.13 8.03
N PHE A 143 -5.54 4.15 8.36
CA PHE A 143 -5.62 4.90 9.60
C PHE A 143 -5.72 6.39 9.26
N MET A 144 -6.94 6.92 9.20
CA MET A 144 -7.13 8.33 8.92
C MET A 144 -6.67 9.18 10.12
N LYS A 145 -5.81 10.15 9.84
CA LYS A 145 -5.44 11.23 10.75
C LYS A 145 -5.92 12.55 10.15
N LYS A 146 -6.62 13.34 10.95
CA LYS A 146 -7.17 14.63 10.54
C LYS A 146 -6.74 15.68 11.54
N GLN A 147 -6.18 16.78 11.05
CA GLN A 147 -5.86 17.98 11.83
C GLN A 147 -6.71 19.13 11.31
N VAL A 148 -7.34 19.87 12.22
CA VAL A 148 -8.25 20.96 11.91
C VAL A 148 -7.69 22.24 12.48
N TYR A 149 -7.57 23.26 11.63
CA TYR A 149 -7.11 24.60 11.99
C TYR A 149 -8.25 25.58 11.73
N GLU A 150 -8.65 26.31 12.76
CA GLU A 150 -9.66 27.36 12.66
C GLU A 150 -8.97 28.73 12.59
N SER A 151 -9.43 29.58 11.68
CA SER A 151 -8.87 30.93 11.51
C SER A 151 -9.16 31.88 12.67
N SER A 152 -10.13 31.55 13.53
CA SER A 152 -10.64 32.44 14.58
C SER A 152 -10.02 32.21 15.96
N THR A 153 -9.06 31.30 16.08
CA THR A 153 -8.52 30.88 17.39
C THR A 153 -7.03 30.55 17.28
N ASP A 154 -6.20 31.38 17.92
CA ASP A 154 -4.84 31.01 18.37
C ASP A 154 -4.89 29.92 19.48
N GLN A 155 -5.80 28.95 19.38
CA GLN A 155 -5.99 27.89 20.38
C GLN A 155 -6.04 26.52 19.72
N THR A 156 -4.87 25.90 19.66
CA THR A 156 -4.65 24.50 19.27
C THR A 156 -5.49 23.58 20.18
N THR A 157 -6.54 22.96 19.64
CA THR A 157 -7.31 21.95 20.36
C THR A 157 -6.96 20.57 19.82
N THR A 158 -6.19 19.81 20.60
CA THR A 158 -5.84 18.41 20.31
C THR A 158 -6.98 17.50 20.79
N THR A 159 -7.54 16.67 19.92
CA THR A 159 -8.49 15.60 20.28
C THR A 159 -7.93 14.23 19.90
#